data_AF-A0A1Y4K004-F1
#
_entry.id   AF-A0A1Y4K004-F1
#
_cell.length_a   1.000
_cell.length_b   1.000
_cell.length_c   1.000
_cell.angle_alpha   90.00
_cell.angle_beta   90.00
_cell.angle_gamma   90.00
#
_symmetry.space_group_name_H-M   'P 1'
#
loop_
_entity.id
_entity.type
_entity.pdbx_description
1 polymer ?
#
loop_
_entity_poly.entity_id
_entity_poly.type
_entity_poly.pdbx_seq_one_letter_code
_entity_poly.pdbx_strand_id
1 'polypeptide(L)'
;MARLKLAAALLTGALAATCWWGWLMLDHAGQDAQALAEARERGRQEAQEQIVLDRPVPGGNWMPLWLQTDPQWADIPYSDGTIETYGCGLTCAAMAIKYLTVQDVTPLALSGAVGEECLTDRVNDMAKFCEWIVANYPEYGIEYSGKVWRIEEALSMVDDGWVVMAGMEGPLGDRSYGGHIILIWDVDDEGNYWVRDPDDAANSERPWTREELEAVAWGTFNGLRGGHYGR
;
A
#
# COMPACT_ATOMS: atom_id res chain seq x y z
N MET A 1 51.78 -43.47 -4.17
CA MET A 1 51.90 -42.01 -3.90
C MET A 1 51.49 -41.12 -5.08
N ALA A 2 51.91 -41.38 -6.32
CA ALA A 2 51.63 -40.47 -7.45
C ALA A 2 50.13 -40.24 -7.75
N ARG A 3 49.30 -41.29 -7.68
CA ARG A 3 47.84 -41.19 -7.93
C ARG A 3 47.08 -40.37 -6.89
N LEU A 4 47.49 -40.43 -5.61
CA LEU A 4 46.89 -39.61 -4.55
C LEU A 4 47.21 -38.12 -4.73
N LYS A 5 48.45 -37.79 -5.11
CA LYS A 5 48.86 -36.41 -5.36
C LYS A 5 48.12 -35.81 -6.56
N LEU A 6 47.89 -36.60 -7.61
CA LEU A 6 47.12 -36.18 -8.78
C LEU A 6 45.65 -35.94 -8.43
N ALA A 7 45.03 -36.84 -7.65
CA ALA A 7 43.65 -36.67 -7.20
C ALA A 7 43.48 -35.44 -6.30
N ALA A 8 44.42 -35.18 -5.39
CA ALA A 8 44.41 -34.00 -4.55
C ALA A 8 44.57 -32.70 -5.36
N ALA A 9 45.43 -32.69 -6.38
CA ALA A 9 45.60 -31.55 -7.28
C ALA A 9 44.33 -31.26 -8.11
N LEU A 10 43.64 -32.30 -8.60
CA LEU A 10 42.38 -32.16 -9.33
C LEU A 10 41.25 -31.65 -8.42
N LEU A 11 41.13 -32.17 -7.20
CA LEU A 11 40.11 -31.74 -6.24
C LEU A 11 40.33 -30.29 -5.79
N THR A 12 41.57 -29.88 -5.54
CA THR A 12 41.89 -28.49 -5.19
C THR A 12 41.64 -27.53 -6.35
N GLY A 13 41.97 -27.92 -7.58
CA GLY A 13 41.63 -27.14 -8.78
C GLY A 13 40.12 -27.01 -8.99
N ALA A 14 39.36 -28.08 -8.79
CA ALA A 14 37.90 -28.05 -8.87
C ALA A 14 37.29 -27.15 -7.79
N LEU A 15 37.76 -27.24 -6.54
CA LEU A 15 37.31 -26.38 -5.45
C LEU A 15 37.59 -24.91 -5.76
N ALA A 16 38.81 -24.59 -6.21
CA ALA A 16 39.19 -23.23 -6.58
C ALA A 16 38.31 -22.68 -7.71
N ALA A 17 38.01 -23.48 -8.73
CA ALA A 17 37.10 -23.10 -9.81
C ALA A 17 35.68 -22.85 -9.30
N THR A 18 35.15 -23.70 -8.40
CA THR A 18 33.82 -23.50 -7.82
C THR A 18 33.75 -22.26 -6.93
N CYS A 19 34.78 -21.96 -6.13
CA CYS A 19 34.84 -20.73 -5.35
C CYS A 19 34.93 -19.50 -6.24
N TRP A 20 35.70 -19.57 -7.34
CA TRP A 20 35.82 -18.49 -8.32
C TRP A 20 34.49 -18.21 -9.01
N TRP A 21 33.78 -19.26 -9.46
CA TRP A 21 32.44 -19.12 -10.03
C TRP A 21 31.43 -18.60 -9.00
N GLY A 22 31.46 -19.09 -7.76
CA GLY A 22 30.60 -18.58 -6.70
C GLY A 22 30.83 -17.09 -6.44
N TRP A 23 32.08 -16.63 -6.45
CA TRP A 23 32.41 -15.22 -6.30
C TRP A 23 31.90 -14.36 -7.47
N LEU A 24 32.07 -14.82 -8.71
CA LEU A 24 31.53 -14.13 -9.89
C LEU A 24 30.00 -14.03 -9.87
N MET A 25 29.31 -15.09 -9.44
CA MET A 25 27.84 -15.09 -9.34
C MET A 25 27.36 -14.12 -8.24
N LEU A 26 28.07 -14.05 -7.11
CA LEU A 26 27.76 -13.09 -6.05
C LEU A 26 28.01 -11.64 -6.49
N ASP A 27 29.11 -11.38 -7.20
CA ASP A 27 29.42 -10.05 -7.75
C ASP A 27 28.36 -9.61 -8.77
N HIS A 28 27.97 -10.51 -9.68
CA HIS A 28 26.92 -10.24 -10.67
C HIS A 28 25.56 -10.01 -10.00
N ALA A 29 25.18 -10.83 -9.03
CA ALA A 29 23.95 -10.61 -8.25
C ALA A 29 23.97 -9.27 -7.50
N GLY A 30 25.12 -8.84 -6.99
CA GLY A 30 25.30 -7.53 -6.38
C GLY A 30 25.14 -6.38 -7.37
N GLN A 31 25.70 -6.52 -8.58
CA GLN A 31 25.56 -5.54 -9.66
C GLN A 31 24.12 -5.46 -10.18
N ASP A 32 23.43 -6.58 -10.35
CA ASP A 32 22.02 -6.62 -10.75
C ASP A 32 21.13 -5.98 -9.69
N ALA A 33 21.38 -6.23 -8.41
CA ALA A 33 20.66 -5.59 -7.32
C ALA A 33 20.87 -4.06 -7.30
N GLN A 34 22.09 -3.60 -7.55
CA GLN A 34 22.39 -2.17 -7.68
C GLN A 34 21.70 -1.56 -8.91
N ALA A 35 21.78 -2.21 -10.07
CA ALA A 35 21.14 -1.74 -11.30
C ALA A 35 19.61 -1.67 -11.16
N LEU A 36 19.00 -2.63 -10.46
CA LEU A 36 17.58 -2.61 -10.12
C LEU A 36 17.25 -1.46 -9.15
N ALA A 37 18.08 -1.23 -8.14
CA ALA A 37 17.90 -0.10 -7.21
C ALA A 37 17.98 1.25 -7.93
N GLU A 38 18.98 1.43 -8.80
CA GLU A 38 19.13 2.65 -9.61
C GLU A 38 17.97 2.83 -10.60
N ALA A 39 17.52 1.75 -11.25
CA ALA A 39 16.35 1.80 -12.13
C ALA A 39 15.07 2.16 -11.37
N ARG A 40 14.91 1.66 -10.13
CA ARG A 40 13.79 2.02 -9.24
C ARG A 40 13.85 3.48 -8.81
N GLU A 41 15.02 3.98 -8.43
CA GLU A 41 15.20 5.41 -8.07
C GLU A 41 14.94 6.32 -9.27
N ARG A 42 15.43 5.95 -10.45
CA ARG A 42 15.14 6.66 -11.68
C ARG A 42 13.65 6.64 -12.00
N GLY A 43 12.99 5.49 -11.90
CA GLY A 43 11.54 5.38 -12.06
C GLY A 43 10.78 6.25 -11.06
N ARG A 44 11.25 6.37 -9.82
CA ARG A 44 10.68 7.27 -8.81
C ARG A 44 10.84 8.75 -9.20
N GLN A 45 12.01 9.14 -9.69
CA GLN A 45 12.27 10.50 -10.16
C GLN A 45 11.45 10.82 -11.42
N GLU A 46 11.41 9.92 -12.39
CA GLU A 46 10.61 10.06 -13.61
C GLU A 46 9.11 10.14 -13.29
N ALA A 47 8.61 9.35 -12.34
CA ALA A 47 7.23 9.44 -11.87
C ALA A 47 6.94 10.79 -11.19
N GLN A 48 7.88 11.30 -10.36
CA GLN A 48 7.78 12.64 -9.78
C GLN A 48 7.79 13.74 -10.85
N GLU A 49 8.60 13.60 -11.90
CA GLU A 49 8.68 14.54 -13.01
C GLU A 49 7.45 14.47 -13.95
N GLN A 50 6.79 13.31 -14.02
CA GLN A 50 5.56 13.11 -14.80
C GLN A 50 4.27 13.53 -14.07
N ILE A 51 4.37 14.08 -12.85
CA ILE A 51 3.24 14.75 -12.20
C ILE A 51 2.93 16.04 -13.00
N VAL A 52 2.10 15.88 -14.04
CA VAL A 52 1.55 17.00 -14.80
C VAL A 52 0.52 17.67 -13.91
N LEU A 53 0.96 18.69 -13.16
CA LEU A 53 0.12 19.53 -12.29
C LEU A 53 -1.00 20.27 -13.02
N ASP A 54 -1.02 20.25 -14.36
CA ASP A 54 -1.88 21.08 -15.20
C ASP A 54 -2.73 20.27 -16.21
N ARG A 55 -3.18 19.07 -15.80
CA ARG A 55 -4.29 18.41 -16.49
C ARG A 55 -5.60 18.94 -15.91
N PRO A 56 -6.54 19.44 -16.72
CA PRO A 56 -7.88 19.75 -16.23
C PRO A 56 -8.50 18.46 -15.69
N VAL A 57 -8.79 18.45 -14.38
CA VAL A 57 -9.49 17.35 -13.71
C VAL A 57 -10.91 17.33 -14.26
N PRO A 58 -11.36 16.22 -14.89
CA PRO A 58 -12.78 16.07 -15.25
C PRO A 58 -13.63 16.29 -14.01
N GLY A 59 -14.81 16.90 -14.12
CA GLY A 59 -15.73 16.99 -12.99
C GLY A 59 -15.97 15.59 -12.40
N GLY A 60 -15.62 15.41 -11.12
CA GLY A 60 -15.57 14.11 -10.45
C GLY A 60 -14.14 13.53 -10.37
N ASN A 61 -13.47 13.67 -9.22
CA ASN A 61 -12.35 12.80 -8.88
C ASN A 61 -12.90 11.40 -8.54
N TRP A 62 -12.23 10.36 -9.00
CA TRP A 62 -12.62 8.97 -8.72
C TRP A 62 -11.61 8.36 -7.77
N MET A 63 -12.07 7.56 -6.81
CA MET A 63 -11.18 6.85 -5.90
C MET A 63 -10.30 5.87 -6.69
N PRO A 64 -8.97 6.05 -6.71
CA PRO A 64 -8.08 5.13 -7.40
C PRO A 64 -8.17 3.73 -6.80
N LEU A 65 -7.75 2.73 -7.57
CA LEU A 65 -7.41 1.42 -7.02
C LEU A 65 -5.92 1.23 -7.17
N TRP A 66 -5.23 1.17 -6.03
CA TRP A 66 -3.86 0.73 -5.93
C TRP A 66 -3.82 -0.57 -5.16
N LEU A 67 -3.14 -1.55 -5.73
CA LEU A 67 -2.92 -2.83 -5.09
C LEU A 67 -1.57 -2.80 -4.39
N GLN A 68 -1.50 -3.23 -3.14
CA GLN A 68 -0.23 -3.34 -2.41
C GLN A 68 0.72 -4.36 -3.07
N THR A 69 0.14 -5.29 -3.84
CA THR A 69 0.81 -6.31 -4.65
C THR A 69 1.27 -5.83 -6.03
N ASP A 70 1.07 -4.55 -6.39
CA ASP A 70 1.52 -4.01 -7.66
C ASP A 70 3.07 -4.06 -7.76
N PRO A 71 3.65 -4.65 -8.83
CA PRO A 71 5.09 -4.81 -8.97
C PRO A 71 5.91 -3.51 -8.91
N GLN A 72 5.29 -2.35 -9.14
CA GLN A 72 5.94 -1.05 -9.04
C GLN A 72 6.42 -0.74 -7.60
N TRP A 73 5.79 -1.34 -6.59
CA TRP A 73 6.12 -1.08 -5.18
C TRP A 73 6.03 -2.31 -4.26
N ALA A 74 5.49 -3.43 -4.70
CA ALA A 74 5.31 -4.65 -3.92
C ALA A 74 6.57 -5.07 -3.14
N ASP A 75 7.75 -5.00 -3.77
CA ASP A 75 9.04 -5.41 -3.21
C ASP A 75 9.74 -4.34 -2.35
N ILE A 76 9.12 -3.19 -2.14
CA ILE A 76 9.75 -2.08 -1.40
C ILE A 76 9.74 -2.42 0.09
N PRO A 77 10.89 -2.38 0.79
CA PRO A 77 10.95 -2.65 2.22
C PRO A 77 10.03 -1.70 3.00
N TYR A 78 9.18 -2.27 3.84
CA TYR A 78 8.25 -1.51 4.67
C TYR A 78 7.87 -2.32 5.90
N SER A 79 7.95 -1.68 7.07
CA SER A 79 7.86 -2.38 8.36
C SER A 79 8.85 -3.57 8.44
N ASP A 80 8.41 -4.73 8.91
CA ASP A 80 9.21 -5.96 8.99
C ASP A 80 9.19 -6.81 7.71
N GLY A 81 8.62 -6.28 6.62
CA GLY A 81 8.53 -6.96 5.32
C GLY A 81 8.58 -5.97 4.16
N THR A 82 7.59 -6.05 3.29
CA THR A 82 7.47 -5.22 2.10
C THR A 82 6.10 -4.54 2.04
N ILE A 83 5.90 -3.62 1.09
CA ILE A 83 4.57 -3.05 0.84
C ILE A 83 3.56 -4.15 0.48
N GLU A 84 3.96 -5.19 -0.27
CA GLU A 84 3.08 -6.32 -0.56
C GLU A 84 2.52 -7.00 0.69
N THR A 85 3.33 -7.12 1.75
CA THR A 85 3.00 -7.94 2.92
C THR A 85 2.48 -7.12 4.10
N TYR A 86 2.91 -5.86 4.22
CA TYR A 86 2.59 -4.96 5.33
C TYR A 86 1.98 -3.64 4.88
N GLY A 87 1.69 -3.45 3.59
CA GLY A 87 1.33 -2.14 3.02
C GLY A 87 -0.17 -1.85 2.92
N CYS A 88 -1.08 -2.63 3.52
CA CYS A 88 -2.52 -2.41 3.37
C CYS A 88 -2.97 -1.01 3.81
N GLY A 89 -2.59 -0.59 5.02
CA GLY A 89 -2.93 0.74 5.54
C GLY A 89 -2.25 1.87 4.78
N LEU A 90 -0.97 1.71 4.43
CA LEU A 90 -0.21 2.63 3.59
C LEU A 90 -0.89 2.84 2.22
N THR A 91 -1.27 1.74 1.56
CA THR A 91 -1.93 1.78 0.25
C THR A 91 -3.30 2.45 0.35
N CYS A 92 -4.06 2.16 1.41
CA CYS A 92 -5.31 2.85 1.71
C CYS A 92 -5.10 4.36 1.94
N ALA A 93 -4.13 4.74 2.75
CA ALA A 93 -3.83 6.15 3.02
C ALA A 93 -3.44 6.90 1.74
N ALA A 94 -2.64 6.26 0.88
CA ALA A 94 -2.25 6.79 -0.41
C ALA A 94 -3.50 7.05 -1.28
N MET A 95 -4.39 6.07 -1.42
CA MET A 95 -5.62 6.21 -2.21
C MET A 95 -6.51 7.35 -1.67
N ALA A 96 -6.64 7.45 -0.34
CA ALA A 96 -7.38 8.52 0.32
C ALA A 96 -6.77 9.91 0.04
N ILE A 97 -5.45 10.05 0.11
CA ILE A 97 -4.77 11.31 -0.23
C ILE A 97 -5.06 11.70 -1.69
N LYS A 98 -4.88 10.78 -2.64
CA LYS A 98 -5.17 11.04 -4.06
C LYS A 98 -6.61 11.50 -4.26
N TYR A 99 -7.54 10.86 -3.57
CA TYR A 99 -8.96 11.17 -3.67
C TYR A 99 -9.30 12.56 -3.11
N LEU A 100 -8.81 12.87 -1.91
CA LEU A 100 -9.15 14.12 -1.21
C LEU A 100 -8.39 15.34 -1.77
N THR A 101 -7.17 15.13 -2.29
CA THR A 101 -6.25 16.22 -2.63
C THR A 101 -5.94 16.35 -4.12
N VAL A 102 -6.38 15.40 -4.95
CA VAL A 102 -6.01 15.20 -6.37
C VAL A 102 -4.51 15.00 -6.65
N GLN A 103 -3.65 15.08 -5.62
CA GLN A 103 -2.21 14.87 -5.76
C GLN A 103 -1.89 13.42 -6.07
N ASP A 104 -0.92 13.18 -6.96
CA ASP A 104 -0.56 11.85 -7.41
C ASP A 104 0.37 11.11 -6.44
N VAL A 105 -0.18 10.69 -5.30
CA VAL A 105 0.58 10.12 -4.18
C VAL A 105 0.50 8.61 -4.17
N THR A 106 1.34 7.90 -4.93
CA THR A 106 1.36 6.41 -4.95
C THR A 106 1.81 5.79 -3.61
N PRO A 107 1.59 4.47 -3.38
CA PRO A 107 2.11 3.79 -2.18
C PRO A 107 3.64 3.90 -2.05
N LEU A 108 4.37 3.90 -3.17
CA LEU A 108 5.81 4.15 -3.21
C LEU A 108 6.19 5.57 -2.75
N ALA A 109 5.44 6.57 -3.20
CA ALA A 109 5.69 7.95 -2.79
C ALA A 109 5.39 8.14 -1.30
N LEU A 110 4.26 7.59 -0.83
CA LEU A 110 3.87 7.71 0.56
C LEU A 110 4.80 6.97 1.51
N SER A 111 5.29 5.77 1.14
CA SER A 111 6.24 5.03 1.99
C SER A 111 7.53 5.80 2.23
N GLY A 112 8.02 6.51 1.21
CA GLY A 112 9.20 7.37 1.34
C GLY A 112 8.96 8.61 2.21
N ALA A 113 7.72 9.12 2.25
CA ALA A 113 7.37 10.31 3.03
C ALA A 113 7.05 9.99 4.50
N VAL A 114 6.27 8.93 4.74
CA VAL A 114 5.82 8.52 6.08
C VAL A 114 6.88 7.70 6.83
N GLY A 115 7.71 6.94 6.10
CA GLY A 115 8.65 6.00 6.71
C GLY A 115 7.93 5.03 7.65
N GLU A 116 8.28 5.05 8.93
CA GLU A 116 7.66 4.20 9.96
C GLU A 116 6.73 4.98 10.92
N GLU A 117 6.48 6.27 10.69
CA GLU A 117 5.75 7.14 11.62
C GLU A 117 4.31 6.66 11.88
N CYS A 118 3.66 6.13 10.85
CA CYS A 118 2.28 5.64 10.92
C CYS A 118 2.18 4.17 11.32
N LEU A 119 3.23 3.60 11.92
CA LEU A 119 3.21 2.25 12.47
C LEU A 119 2.98 2.26 13.99
N THR A 120 2.27 1.26 14.50
CA THR A 120 2.19 0.91 15.91
C THR A 120 2.54 -0.56 16.04
N ASP A 121 3.56 -0.89 16.83
CA ASP A 121 4.10 -2.25 16.96
C ASP A 121 4.38 -2.93 15.60
N ARG A 122 4.94 -2.17 14.66
CA ARG A 122 5.27 -2.62 13.28
C ARG A 122 4.05 -2.96 12.42
N VAL A 123 2.84 -2.60 12.85
CA VAL A 123 1.61 -2.73 12.05
C VAL A 123 1.08 -1.35 11.71
N ASN A 124 0.35 -1.24 10.59
CA ASN A 124 -0.20 0.03 10.12
C ASN A 124 -1.23 0.56 11.12
N ASP A 125 -1.10 1.81 11.54
CA ASP A 125 -2.04 2.49 12.43
C ASP A 125 -2.84 3.53 11.65
N MET A 126 -4.11 3.21 11.39
CA MET A 126 -5.01 4.07 10.62
C MET A 126 -5.18 5.47 11.22
N ALA A 127 -5.15 5.61 12.54
CA ALA A 127 -5.30 6.93 13.16
C ALA A 127 -4.07 7.80 12.93
N LYS A 128 -2.88 7.21 13.02
CA LYS A 128 -1.64 7.91 12.69
C LYS A 128 -1.60 8.32 11.23
N PHE A 129 -2.07 7.47 10.31
CA PHE A 129 -2.23 7.86 8.90
C PHE A 129 -3.19 9.05 8.74
N CYS A 130 -4.35 9.02 9.38
CA CYS A 130 -5.30 10.14 9.31
C CYS A 130 -4.71 11.43 9.89
N GLU A 131 -4.07 11.36 11.05
CA GLU A 131 -3.38 12.49 11.69
C GLU A 131 -2.26 13.04 10.80
N TRP A 132 -1.46 12.15 10.21
CA TRP A 132 -0.38 12.52 9.29
C TRP A 132 -0.93 13.23 8.05
N ILE A 133 -2.03 12.74 7.47
CA ILE A 133 -2.70 13.37 6.32
C ILE A 133 -3.19 14.77 6.68
N VAL A 134 -3.90 14.92 7.80
CA VAL A 134 -4.38 16.25 8.25
C VAL A 134 -3.22 17.22 8.48
N ALA A 135 -2.11 16.74 9.07
CA ALA A 135 -0.95 17.57 9.35
C ALA A 135 -0.15 17.99 8.10
N ASN A 136 -0.10 17.13 7.07
CA ASN A 136 0.74 17.34 5.88
C ASN A 136 -0.01 17.94 4.68
N TYR A 137 -1.36 18.00 4.73
CA TYR A 137 -2.20 18.61 3.70
C TYR A 137 -3.14 19.71 4.27
N PRO A 138 -2.64 20.67 5.07
CA PRO A 138 -3.49 21.64 5.78
C PRO A 138 -4.31 22.56 4.85
N GLU A 139 -3.80 22.86 3.66
CA GLU A 139 -4.46 23.69 2.64
C GLU A 139 -5.73 23.07 2.06
N TYR A 140 -5.89 21.76 2.22
CA TYR A 140 -7.04 20.99 1.76
C TYR A 140 -8.19 20.96 2.79
N GLY A 141 -7.97 21.46 4.01
CA GLY A 141 -9.01 21.52 5.04
C GLY A 141 -9.59 20.14 5.39
N ILE A 142 -8.76 19.10 5.38
CA ILE A 142 -9.18 17.72 5.67
C ILE A 142 -9.43 17.60 7.18
N GLU A 143 -10.59 17.04 7.53
CA GLU A 143 -11.03 16.71 8.89
C GLU A 143 -10.77 15.22 9.17
N TYR A 144 -10.40 14.90 10.41
CA TYR A 144 -10.30 13.53 10.92
C TYR A 144 -11.39 13.30 11.99
N SER A 145 -12.16 12.21 11.85
CA SER A 145 -13.26 11.88 12.75
C SER A 145 -12.83 11.43 14.15
N GLY A 146 -11.56 11.03 14.33
CA GLY A 146 -11.17 10.15 15.43
C GLY A 146 -11.50 8.68 15.16
N LYS A 147 -11.12 7.80 16.10
CA LYS A 147 -11.44 6.37 16.05
C LYS A 147 -12.92 6.13 16.41
N VAL A 148 -13.64 5.45 15.52
CA VAL A 148 -14.96 4.87 15.82
C VAL A 148 -14.89 3.33 15.76
N TRP A 149 -15.87 2.67 16.35
CA TRP A 149 -15.83 1.22 16.61
C TRP A 149 -17.02 0.44 16.06
N ARG A 150 -18.02 1.15 15.53
CA ARG A 150 -19.27 0.58 15.06
C ARG A 150 -19.37 0.74 13.56
N ILE A 151 -19.67 -0.34 12.85
CA ILE A 151 -19.89 -0.30 11.41
C ILE A 151 -21.04 0.63 11.05
N GLU A 152 -22.10 0.73 11.87
CA GLU A 152 -23.23 1.60 11.55
C GLU A 152 -22.83 3.09 11.60
N GLU A 153 -21.93 3.45 12.51
CA GLU A 153 -21.37 4.80 12.61
C GLU A 153 -20.43 5.07 11.42
N ALA A 154 -19.57 4.11 11.06
CA ALA A 154 -18.70 4.21 9.90
C ALA A 154 -19.49 4.37 8.59
N LEU A 155 -20.57 3.58 8.39
CA LEU A 155 -21.42 3.69 7.20
C LEU A 155 -22.17 5.02 7.17
N SER A 156 -22.67 5.51 8.31
CA SER A 156 -23.27 6.86 8.39
C SER A 156 -22.28 7.96 8.05
N MET A 157 -20.99 7.78 8.34
CA MET A 157 -19.95 8.71 7.90
C MET A 157 -19.77 8.65 6.39
N VAL A 158 -19.75 7.45 5.79
CA VAL A 158 -19.68 7.33 4.32
C VAL A 158 -20.87 8.00 3.64
N ASP A 159 -22.08 7.81 4.20
CA ASP A 159 -23.31 8.49 3.73
C ASP A 159 -23.17 10.03 3.77
N ASP A 160 -22.38 10.57 4.71
CA ASP A 160 -22.07 11.99 4.88
C ASP A 160 -20.82 12.46 4.10
N GLY A 161 -20.32 11.64 3.17
CA GLY A 161 -19.21 11.95 2.27
C GLY A 161 -17.82 11.78 2.88
N TRP A 162 -17.68 10.98 3.93
CA TRP A 162 -16.37 10.62 4.51
C TRP A 162 -15.76 9.42 3.79
N VAL A 163 -14.43 9.43 3.65
CA VAL A 163 -13.64 8.25 3.30
C VAL A 163 -13.18 7.58 4.60
N VAL A 164 -13.51 6.30 4.78
CA VAL A 164 -13.28 5.58 6.03
C VAL A 164 -12.25 4.47 5.82
N MET A 165 -11.12 4.56 6.53
CA MET A 165 -10.22 3.42 6.70
C MET A 165 -10.83 2.46 7.72
N ALA A 166 -10.96 1.18 7.35
CA ALA A 166 -11.59 0.15 8.15
C ALA A 166 -10.61 -0.99 8.40
N GLY A 167 -10.30 -1.26 9.68
CA GLY A 167 -9.52 -2.42 10.09
C GLY A 167 -10.43 -3.63 10.26
N MET A 168 -9.98 -4.82 9.85
CA MET A 168 -10.78 -6.05 9.91
C MET A 168 -9.92 -7.31 10.08
N GLU A 169 -10.55 -8.41 10.46
CA GLU A 169 -9.97 -9.76 10.45
C GLU A 169 -10.99 -10.80 9.95
N GLY A 170 -10.51 -11.96 9.50
CA GLY A 170 -11.39 -13.02 8.99
C GLY A 170 -11.80 -12.81 7.53
N PRO A 171 -12.99 -13.31 7.12
CA PRO A 171 -13.39 -13.34 5.73
C PRO A 171 -13.89 -11.99 5.21
N LEU A 172 -13.53 -11.68 3.96
CA LEU A 172 -14.11 -10.61 3.15
C LEU A 172 -14.17 -11.10 1.70
N GLY A 173 -15.38 -11.35 1.21
CA GLY A 173 -15.57 -11.94 -0.11
C GLY A 173 -15.02 -13.37 -0.14
N ASP A 174 -14.21 -13.68 -1.16
CA ASP A 174 -13.54 -14.97 -1.28
C ASP A 174 -12.18 -15.03 -0.56
N ARG A 175 -11.77 -13.94 0.11
CA ARG A 175 -10.50 -13.83 0.85
C ARG A 175 -10.72 -13.99 2.35
N SER A 176 -9.65 -14.37 3.05
CA SER A 176 -9.61 -14.42 4.51
C SER A 176 -8.29 -13.86 5.01
N TYR A 177 -8.37 -12.93 5.95
CA TYR A 177 -7.26 -12.12 6.43
C TYR A 177 -6.98 -12.37 7.91
N GLY A 178 -5.70 -12.42 8.31
CA GLY A 178 -5.31 -12.43 9.72
C GLY A 178 -5.39 -11.05 10.39
N GLY A 179 -5.52 -10.00 9.58
CA GLY A 179 -5.61 -8.60 9.94
C GLY A 179 -5.40 -7.77 8.68
N HIS A 180 -6.32 -6.87 8.36
CA HIS A 180 -6.30 -6.12 7.11
C HIS A 180 -6.91 -4.73 7.26
N ILE A 181 -6.53 -3.81 6.37
CA ILE A 181 -7.11 -2.47 6.30
C ILE A 181 -7.62 -2.26 4.87
N ILE A 182 -8.87 -1.82 4.77
CA ILE A 182 -9.52 -1.44 3.51
C ILE A 182 -10.07 0.00 3.61
N LEU A 183 -10.46 0.59 2.48
CA LEU A 183 -11.26 1.82 2.46
C LEU A 183 -12.72 1.54 2.13
N ILE A 184 -13.63 2.26 2.79
CA ILE A 184 -15.02 2.43 2.37
C ILE A 184 -15.18 3.92 2.02
N TRP A 185 -15.61 4.25 0.80
CA TRP A 185 -15.40 5.62 0.28
C TRP A 185 -16.60 6.26 -0.42
N ASP A 186 -17.61 5.48 -0.79
CA ASP A 186 -18.80 6.00 -1.44
C ASP A 186 -20.01 5.11 -1.16
N VAL A 187 -21.21 5.66 -1.35
CA VAL A 187 -22.48 4.96 -1.32
C VAL A 187 -23.24 5.27 -2.61
N ASP A 188 -23.71 4.24 -3.30
CA ASP A 188 -24.48 4.41 -4.54
C ASP A 188 -25.96 4.74 -4.27
N ASP A 189 -26.69 5.08 -5.34
CA ASP A 189 -28.11 5.42 -5.28
C ASP A 189 -29.00 4.25 -4.79
N GLU A 190 -28.48 3.02 -4.79
CA GLU A 190 -29.17 1.82 -4.29
C GLU A 190 -28.88 1.56 -2.80
N GLY A 191 -27.99 2.35 -2.18
CA GLY A 191 -27.59 2.22 -0.78
C GLY A 191 -26.49 1.18 -0.55
N ASN A 192 -25.78 0.77 -1.59
CA ASN A 192 -24.62 -0.11 -1.48
C ASN A 192 -23.33 0.69 -1.41
N TYR A 193 -22.32 0.13 -0.74
CA TYR A 193 -21.08 0.80 -0.41
C TYR A 193 -19.94 0.37 -1.33
N TRP A 194 -19.13 1.35 -1.77
CA TRP A 194 -17.93 1.08 -2.53
C TRP A 194 -16.70 0.95 -1.63
N VAL A 195 -15.94 -0.09 -1.89
CA VAL A 195 -14.75 -0.47 -1.12
C VAL A 195 -13.50 -0.41 -2.01
N ARG A 196 -12.35 -0.13 -1.38
CA ARG A 196 -11.02 -0.43 -1.93
C ARG A 196 -10.30 -1.37 -0.98
N ASP A 197 -10.19 -2.61 -1.41
CA ASP A 197 -9.33 -3.62 -0.79
C ASP A 197 -7.97 -3.58 -1.50
N PRO A 198 -6.89 -3.14 -0.82
CA PRO A 198 -5.58 -3.03 -1.44
C PRO A 198 -4.92 -4.39 -1.75
N ASP A 199 -5.47 -5.52 -1.28
CA ASP A 199 -4.94 -6.85 -1.57
C ASP A 199 -5.82 -7.65 -2.56
N ASP A 200 -7.04 -7.16 -2.86
CA ASP A 200 -7.97 -7.86 -3.72
C ASP A 200 -8.78 -6.92 -4.64
N ALA A 201 -8.51 -7.01 -5.95
CA ALA A 201 -9.21 -6.23 -6.96
C ALA A 201 -10.68 -6.61 -7.09
N ALA A 202 -11.04 -7.89 -6.90
CA ALA A 202 -12.42 -8.35 -7.05
C ALA A 202 -13.32 -7.77 -5.96
N ASN A 203 -12.82 -7.66 -4.73
CA ASN A 203 -13.47 -6.95 -3.63
C ASN A 203 -13.66 -5.44 -3.94
N SER A 204 -12.79 -4.87 -4.79
CA SER A 204 -12.79 -3.45 -5.16
C SER A 204 -13.61 -3.11 -6.42
N GLU A 205 -13.95 -4.11 -7.24
CA GLU A 205 -14.64 -3.95 -8.53
C GLU A 205 -16.18 -3.98 -8.42
N ARG A 206 -16.72 -4.23 -7.21
CA ARG A 206 -18.15 -4.32 -6.97
C ARG A 206 -18.60 -3.47 -5.77
N PRO A 207 -19.87 -3.05 -5.74
CA PRO A 207 -20.47 -2.52 -4.53
C PRO A 207 -20.76 -3.66 -3.53
N TRP A 208 -20.88 -3.28 -2.25
CA TRP A 208 -21.16 -4.15 -1.12
C TRP A 208 -22.46 -3.74 -0.46
N THR A 209 -23.35 -4.70 -0.20
CA THR A 209 -24.55 -4.36 0.56
C THR A 209 -24.21 -4.06 2.02
N ARG A 210 -25.07 -3.30 2.69
CA ARG A 210 -24.96 -3.07 4.13
C ARG A 210 -24.86 -4.38 4.91
N GLU A 211 -25.70 -5.37 4.57
CA GLU A 211 -25.72 -6.67 5.25
C GLU A 211 -24.42 -7.44 5.07
N GLU A 212 -23.79 -7.36 3.88
CA GLU A 212 -22.47 -7.97 3.66
C GLU A 212 -21.41 -7.34 4.56
N LEU A 213 -21.39 -6.01 4.65
CA LEU A 213 -20.42 -5.31 5.51
C LEU A 213 -20.71 -5.53 6.99
N GLU A 214 -21.98 -5.54 7.43
CA GLU A 214 -22.34 -5.81 8.83
C GLU A 214 -21.98 -7.24 9.28
N ALA A 215 -21.79 -8.18 8.36
CA ALA A 215 -21.35 -9.54 8.64
C ALA A 215 -19.82 -9.69 8.84
N VAL A 216 -19.03 -8.69 8.48
CA VAL A 216 -17.57 -8.72 8.60
C VAL A 216 -17.13 -8.45 10.05
N ALA A 217 -16.07 -9.12 10.49
CA ALA A 217 -15.46 -8.87 11.78
C ALA A 217 -14.54 -7.64 11.73
N TRP A 218 -15.12 -6.49 12.05
CA TRP A 218 -14.41 -5.21 12.07
C TRP A 218 -13.65 -4.95 13.37
N GLY A 219 -12.55 -4.22 13.25
CA GLY A 219 -11.82 -3.58 14.34
C GLY A 219 -12.24 -2.12 14.51
N THR A 220 -11.32 -1.20 14.27
CA THR A 220 -11.59 0.25 14.33
C THR A 220 -11.84 0.82 12.95
N PHE A 221 -12.46 2.00 12.92
CA PHE A 221 -12.65 2.81 11.74
C PHE A 221 -12.13 4.23 11.97
N ASN A 222 -11.62 4.86 10.92
CA ASN A 222 -11.05 6.20 10.95
C ASN A 222 -11.45 6.94 9.68
N GLY A 223 -12.19 8.03 9.82
CA GLY A 223 -12.73 8.78 8.69
C GLY A 223 -11.94 10.05 8.38
N LEU A 224 -11.81 10.34 7.10
CA LEU A 224 -11.32 11.61 6.56
C LEU A 224 -12.41 12.25 5.70
N ARG A 225 -12.61 13.56 5.83
CA ARG A 225 -13.53 14.33 4.97
C ARG A 225 -12.99 15.71 4.68
N GLY A 226 -13.36 16.27 3.54
CA GLY A 226 -12.91 17.59 3.09
C GLY A 226 -12.10 17.46 1.81
N GLY A 227 -11.08 18.29 1.65
CA GLY A 227 -10.31 18.33 0.42
C GLY A 227 -10.95 19.20 -0.66
N HIS A 228 -10.38 19.14 -1.86
CA HIS A 228 -10.94 19.82 -3.04
C HIS A 228 -11.98 18.96 -3.78
N TYR A 229 -12.54 17.96 -3.10
CA TYR A 229 -13.63 17.14 -3.60
C TYR A 229 -14.89 17.38 -2.76
N GLY A 230 -16.06 17.44 -3.44
CA GLY A 230 -17.36 17.45 -2.76
C GLY A 230 -18.16 18.76 -2.76
N ARG A 231 -17.93 19.71 -3.68
CA ARG A 231 -18.95 20.66 -4.19
C ARG A 231 -18.69 21.09 -5.62
#